data_AF-A0A2G8SQ61-F1
#
_entry.id   AF-A0A2G8SQ61-F1
#
_cell.length_a   1.000
_cell.length_b   1.000
_cell.length_c   1.000
_cell.angle_alpha   90.00
_cell.angle_beta   90.00
_cell.angle_gamma   90.00
#
_symmetry.space_group_name_H-M   'P 1'
#
loop_
_entity.id
_entity.type
_entity.pdbx_description
1 polymer ?
#
loop_
_entity_poly.entity_id
_entity_poly.type
_entity_poly.pdbx_seq_one_letter_code
_entity_poly.pdbx_strand_id
1 'polypeptide(L)'
;MANPRLEVFTSRMMSEPNVSIHVTPRSSIAYIHLFPSSYRSTAKSPLNNLTNIMSNKELDPYTAKAERTDLSPQQKVDGLQNIVNTVKTGMLTTRSAGGDFHSRAMAPVPLERNQITLVFIANCVSPKCDEIQNDVHVNVSFYDTPSTNWASYAGKARISQDKDKIAKHWSPTTAAWFGDLGDGVHKGDQNDPRVAVIEVIPDEIRYWIATRGSVGRTVEVAVGAMSGRTAAPGELRTISKDEIQLLQGLTSK
;
A
#
# COMPACT_ATOMS: atom_id res chain seq x y z
N MET A 1 -54.75 -4.95 8.89
CA MET A 1 -54.62 -6.22 8.13
C MET A 1 -53.17 -6.32 7.67
N ALA A 2 -52.40 -7.25 8.23
CA ALA A 2 -50.97 -7.38 7.94
C ALA A 2 -50.76 -7.93 6.52
N ASN A 3 -49.73 -7.43 5.83
CA ASN A 3 -49.40 -7.83 4.46
C ASN A 3 -48.78 -9.24 4.48
N PRO A 4 -49.41 -10.26 3.86
CA PRO A 4 -48.93 -11.65 3.92
C PRO A 4 -47.54 -11.85 3.29
N ARG A 5 -47.06 -10.91 2.46
CA ARG A 5 -45.66 -10.94 1.95
C ARG A 5 -44.62 -10.59 3.03
N LEU A 6 -44.96 -9.85 4.07
CA LEU A 6 -44.04 -9.52 5.17
C LEU A 6 -43.86 -10.70 6.15
N GLU A 7 -44.90 -11.50 6.39
CA GLU A 7 -44.82 -12.67 7.28
C GLU A 7 -43.99 -13.80 6.68
N VAL A 8 -44.09 -14.02 5.36
CA VAL A 8 -43.25 -15.01 4.66
C VAL A 8 -41.78 -14.58 4.66
N PHE A 9 -41.49 -13.28 4.56
CA PHE A 9 -40.12 -12.76 4.55
C PHE A 9 -39.47 -12.84 5.95
N THR A 10 -40.23 -12.53 7.00
CA THR A 10 -39.77 -12.61 8.40
C THR A 10 -39.58 -14.05 8.86
N SER A 11 -40.47 -14.97 8.49
CA SER A 11 -40.33 -16.39 8.84
C SER A 11 -39.13 -17.06 8.16
N ARG A 12 -38.71 -16.58 6.98
CA ARG A 12 -37.53 -17.09 6.25
C ARG A 12 -36.20 -16.54 6.79
N MET A 13 -36.23 -15.33 7.36
CA MET A 13 -35.06 -14.73 8.04
C MET A 13 -34.82 -15.33 9.43
N MET A 14 -35.87 -15.73 10.13
CA MET A 14 -35.76 -16.36 11.46
C MET A 14 -35.16 -17.77 11.44
N SER A 15 -35.10 -18.43 10.28
CA SER A 15 -34.47 -19.75 10.12
C SER A 15 -32.96 -19.70 9.87
N GLU A 16 -32.36 -18.51 9.71
CA GLU A 16 -30.91 -18.40 9.54
C GLU A 16 -30.21 -18.28 10.91
N PRO A 17 -29.27 -19.19 11.23
CA PRO A 17 -28.46 -19.02 12.42
C PRO A 17 -27.62 -17.76 12.22
N ASN A 18 -27.70 -16.81 13.16
CA ASN A 18 -26.98 -15.52 13.24
C ASN A 18 -27.76 -14.24 12.91
N VAL A 19 -29.09 -14.26 12.80
CA VAL A 19 -29.90 -13.02 12.72
C VAL A 19 -30.45 -12.65 14.11
N SER A 20 -30.09 -11.48 14.63
CA SER A 20 -30.68 -10.90 15.86
C SER A 20 -31.34 -9.56 15.54
N ILE A 21 -32.61 -9.41 15.92
CA ILE A 21 -33.40 -8.19 15.67
C ILE A 21 -33.52 -7.42 16.98
N HIS A 22 -33.19 -6.13 16.96
CA HIS A 22 -33.42 -5.22 18.09
C HIS A 22 -34.32 -4.07 17.63
N VAL A 23 -35.45 -3.87 18.34
CA VAL A 23 -36.43 -2.84 18.04
C VAL A 23 -36.37 -1.79 19.14
N THR A 24 -36.02 -0.55 18.80
CA THR A 24 -36.06 0.58 19.75
C THR A 24 -37.36 1.38 19.61
N PRO A 25 -37.90 1.97 20.70
CA PRO A 25 -39.33 2.30 20.78
C PRO A 25 -39.73 3.64 20.16
N ARG A 26 -38.86 4.36 19.43
CA ARG A 26 -39.05 5.81 19.20
C ARG A 26 -38.95 6.34 17.76
N SER A 27 -39.05 5.49 16.74
CA SER A 27 -39.21 5.95 15.36
C SER A 27 -39.97 4.96 14.51
N SER A 28 -40.94 5.43 13.72
CA SER A 28 -41.78 4.64 12.80
C SER A 28 -41.04 4.11 11.56
N ILE A 29 -39.72 3.91 11.66
CA ILE A 29 -38.85 3.41 10.60
C ILE A 29 -37.92 2.37 11.24
N ALA A 30 -38.09 1.10 10.86
CA ALA A 30 -37.19 0.03 11.25
C ALA A 30 -35.95 0.06 10.33
N TYR A 31 -34.80 0.42 10.88
CA TYR A 31 -33.51 0.26 10.19
C TYR A 31 -32.98 -1.16 10.45
N ILE A 32 -32.81 -1.94 9.39
CA ILE A 32 -32.12 -3.23 9.46
C ILE A 32 -30.62 -2.94 9.34
N HIS A 33 -29.90 -3.00 10.46
CA HIS A 33 -28.44 -3.00 10.44
C HIS A 33 -27.96 -4.44 10.19
N LEU A 34 -27.53 -4.71 8.96
CA LEU A 34 -26.77 -5.92 8.63
C LEU A 34 -25.31 -5.67 9.03
N PHE A 35 -24.91 -6.16 10.20
CA PHE A 35 -23.49 -6.28 10.52
C PHE A 35 -22.97 -7.56 9.85
N PRO A 36 -22.04 -7.49 8.88
CA PRO A 36 -21.33 -8.69 8.46
C PRO A 36 -20.48 -9.17 9.64
N SER A 37 -20.93 -10.26 10.27
CA SER A 37 -20.09 -11.07 11.15
C SER A 37 -18.81 -11.41 10.38
N SER A 38 -17.67 -11.20 11.02
CA SER A 38 -16.32 -11.48 10.52
C SER A 38 -16.31 -12.57 9.45
N TYR A 39 -15.89 -12.22 8.22
CA TYR A 39 -15.60 -13.19 7.17
C TYR A 39 -14.43 -14.06 7.63
N ARG A 40 -14.74 -15.12 8.39
CA ARG A 40 -13.80 -16.20 8.68
C ARG A 40 -13.96 -17.19 7.54
N SER A 41 -13.15 -17.03 6.50
CA SER A 41 -13.07 -17.98 5.40
C SER A 41 -12.74 -19.37 5.95
N THR A 42 -13.76 -20.23 6.06
CA THR A 42 -13.61 -21.67 6.33
C THR A 42 -13.45 -22.47 5.03
N ALA A 43 -13.49 -21.81 3.87
CA ALA A 43 -13.12 -22.43 2.61
C ALA A 43 -11.62 -22.72 2.61
N LYS A 44 -11.25 -24.00 2.71
CA LYS A 44 -9.90 -24.45 2.34
C LYS A 44 -9.64 -23.98 0.92
N SER A 45 -8.52 -23.28 0.70
CA SER A 45 -8.12 -22.85 -0.64
C SER A 45 -8.14 -24.08 -1.58
N PRO A 46 -8.70 -23.98 -2.81
CA PRO A 46 -8.63 -25.07 -3.78
C PRO A 46 -7.17 -25.49 -4.09
N LEU A 47 -6.19 -24.63 -3.79
CA LEU A 47 -4.76 -24.92 -3.91
C LEU A 47 -4.23 -25.86 -2.82
N ASN A 48 -4.91 -26.00 -1.67
CA ASN A 48 -4.41 -26.83 -0.56
C ASN A 48 -4.29 -28.32 -0.92
N ASN A 49 -5.04 -28.79 -1.93
CA ASN A 49 -4.90 -30.16 -2.44
C ASN A 49 -3.75 -30.30 -3.44
N LEU A 50 -3.37 -29.23 -4.16
CA LEU A 50 -2.29 -29.22 -5.14
C LEU A 50 -0.91 -29.04 -4.49
N THR A 51 -0.83 -28.31 -3.38
CA THR A 51 0.41 -28.10 -2.61
C THR A 51 0.96 -29.38 -1.96
N ASN A 52 0.13 -30.43 -1.85
CA ASN A 52 0.57 -31.75 -1.37
C ASN A 52 1.30 -32.58 -2.46
N ILE A 53 1.30 -32.12 -3.72
CA ILE A 53 1.87 -32.83 -4.88
C ILE A 53 2.97 -32.01 -5.56
N MET A 54 2.83 -30.68 -5.58
CA MET A 54 3.81 -29.74 -6.15
C MET A 54 4.03 -28.57 -5.19
N SER A 55 5.26 -28.07 -5.14
CA SER A 55 5.62 -26.86 -4.42
C SER A 55 4.96 -25.62 -5.04
N ASN A 56 4.77 -24.56 -4.24
CA ASN A 56 4.26 -23.27 -4.75
C ASN A 56 5.09 -22.71 -5.93
N LYS A 57 6.40 -23.00 -5.97
CA LYS A 57 7.29 -22.56 -7.05
C LYS A 57 7.04 -23.31 -8.36
N GLU A 58 6.65 -24.58 -8.29
CA GLU A 58 6.25 -25.37 -9.46
C GLU A 58 4.88 -24.92 -10.00
N LEU A 59 3.98 -24.50 -9.10
CA LEU A 59 2.67 -23.96 -9.45
C LEU A 59 2.73 -22.52 -10.00
N ASP A 60 3.81 -21.77 -9.73
CA ASP A 60 4.05 -20.43 -10.25
C ASP A 60 5.38 -20.34 -11.04
N PRO A 61 5.40 -20.86 -12.29
CA PRO A 61 6.58 -20.81 -13.14
C PRO A 61 6.96 -19.38 -13.57
N TYR A 62 6.08 -18.40 -13.40
CA TYR A 62 6.38 -17.00 -13.70
C TYR A 62 7.30 -16.41 -12.64
N THR A 63 6.87 -16.47 -11.38
CA THR A 63 7.69 -16.00 -10.25
C THR A 63 9.00 -16.79 -10.21
N ALA A 64 8.96 -18.11 -10.40
CA ALA A 64 10.17 -18.93 -10.44
C ALA A 64 11.21 -18.49 -11.49
N LYS A 65 10.75 -17.97 -12.65
CA LYS A 65 11.61 -17.47 -13.73
C LYS A 65 12.03 -16.01 -13.53
N ALA A 66 11.15 -15.18 -12.99
CA ALA A 66 11.36 -13.75 -12.82
C ALA A 66 12.16 -13.39 -11.55
N GLU A 67 12.03 -14.18 -10.49
CA GLU A 67 12.61 -13.87 -9.19
C GLU A 67 14.15 -13.93 -9.23
N ARG A 68 14.78 -12.88 -8.70
CA ARG A 68 16.24 -12.78 -8.57
C ARG A 68 16.65 -12.73 -7.11
N THR A 69 17.31 -13.79 -6.65
CA THR A 69 17.80 -13.95 -5.27
C THR A 69 19.31 -13.80 -5.14
N ASP A 70 20.04 -13.66 -6.26
CA ASP A 70 21.50 -13.62 -6.35
C ASP A 70 22.10 -12.20 -6.33
N LEU A 71 21.27 -11.17 -6.15
CA LEU A 71 21.69 -9.77 -6.12
C LEU A 71 22.14 -9.35 -4.73
N SER A 72 23.18 -8.52 -4.65
CA SER A 72 23.60 -7.91 -3.39
C SER A 72 22.55 -6.89 -2.89
N PRO A 73 22.48 -6.63 -1.57
CA PRO A 73 21.57 -5.62 -1.03
C PRO A 73 21.73 -4.25 -1.70
N GLN A 74 22.96 -3.84 -2.01
CA GLN A 74 23.22 -2.57 -2.68
C GLN A 74 22.62 -2.53 -4.10
N GLN A 75 22.82 -3.57 -4.91
CA GLN A 75 22.23 -3.65 -6.25
C GLN A 75 20.70 -3.60 -6.20
N LYS A 76 20.12 -4.18 -5.14
CA LYS A 76 18.68 -4.11 -4.94
C LYS A 76 18.22 -2.70 -4.60
N VAL A 77 18.94 -1.98 -3.75
CA VAL A 77 18.64 -0.58 -3.40
C VAL A 77 18.79 0.34 -4.61
N ASP A 78 19.86 0.18 -5.40
CA ASP A 78 20.09 1.01 -6.58
C ASP A 78 18.94 0.88 -7.61
N GLY A 79 18.50 -0.36 -7.87
CA GLY A 79 17.36 -0.64 -8.74
C GLY A 79 16.06 -0.01 -8.23
N LEU A 80 15.81 -0.09 -6.92
CA LEU A 80 14.66 0.51 -6.27
C LEU A 80 14.69 2.04 -6.36
N GLN A 81 15.82 2.67 -6.02
CA GLN A 81 15.98 4.12 -6.05
C GLN A 81 15.80 4.66 -7.47
N ASN A 82 16.23 3.93 -8.50
CA ASN A 82 15.98 4.30 -9.89
C ASN A 82 14.47 4.41 -10.20
N ILE A 83 13.65 3.48 -9.70
CA ILE A 83 12.18 3.53 -9.87
C ILE A 83 11.62 4.77 -9.17
N VAL A 84 11.97 4.98 -7.90
CA VAL A 84 11.45 6.13 -7.13
C VAL A 84 11.84 7.45 -7.77
N ASN A 85 13.09 7.59 -8.23
CA ASN A 85 13.60 8.81 -8.86
C ASN A 85 13.00 9.06 -10.25
N THR A 86 12.63 8.01 -10.98
CA THR A 86 11.95 8.11 -12.28
C THR A 86 10.49 8.50 -12.10
N VAL A 87 9.76 7.80 -11.22
CA VAL A 87 8.31 7.98 -11.03
C VAL A 87 8.00 9.26 -10.25
N LYS A 88 8.83 9.62 -9.28
CA LYS A 88 8.75 10.84 -8.42
C LYS A 88 7.51 10.98 -7.53
N THR A 89 6.43 10.28 -7.84
CA THR A 89 5.17 10.31 -7.09
C THR A 89 4.75 8.90 -6.75
N GLY A 90 4.59 8.62 -5.46
CA GLY A 90 4.04 7.36 -4.97
C GLY A 90 2.56 7.50 -4.62
N MET A 91 1.84 6.38 -4.62
CA MET A 91 0.49 6.32 -4.07
C MET A 91 0.56 5.80 -2.63
N LEU A 92 0.44 6.69 -1.66
CA LEU A 92 0.35 6.31 -0.24
C LEU A 92 -1.05 5.77 0.03
N THR A 93 -1.11 4.53 0.48
CA THR A 93 -2.33 3.83 0.87
C THR A 93 -2.36 3.63 2.38
N THR A 94 -3.42 4.15 2.99
CA THR A 94 -3.71 4.09 4.43
C THR A 94 -5.05 3.39 4.64
N ARG A 95 -5.32 2.94 5.88
CA ARG A 95 -6.55 2.25 6.23
C ARG A 95 -7.40 3.11 7.16
N SER A 96 -8.65 3.36 6.79
CA SER A 96 -9.60 4.08 7.63
C SER A 96 -10.01 3.27 8.86
N ALA A 97 -10.55 3.93 9.87
CA ALA A 97 -11.12 3.25 11.04
C ALA A 97 -12.27 2.28 10.67
N GLY A 98 -12.99 2.56 9.57
CA GLY A 98 -14.00 1.66 8.99
C GLY A 98 -13.42 0.46 8.25
N GLY A 99 -12.11 0.45 8.01
CA GLY A 99 -11.38 -0.62 7.35
C GLY A 99 -11.17 -0.41 5.84
N ASP A 100 -11.68 0.67 5.26
CA ASP A 100 -11.50 1.03 3.86
C ASP A 100 -10.06 1.45 3.57
N PHE A 101 -9.58 1.15 2.36
CA PHE A 101 -8.26 1.58 1.89
C PHE A 101 -8.37 2.85 1.07
N HIS A 102 -7.55 3.82 1.43
CA HIS A 102 -7.55 5.14 0.82
C HIS A 102 -6.16 5.44 0.24
N SER A 103 -6.04 5.48 -1.08
CA SER A 103 -4.78 5.84 -1.77
C SER A 103 -4.75 7.33 -2.12
N ARG A 104 -3.56 7.94 -2.12
CA ARG A 104 -3.36 9.34 -2.53
C ARG A 104 -1.96 9.53 -3.13
N ALA A 105 -1.88 10.39 -4.15
CA ALA A 105 -0.61 10.79 -4.72
C ALA A 105 0.20 11.61 -3.68
N MET A 106 1.44 11.21 -3.45
CA MET A 106 2.38 11.83 -2.54
C MET A 106 3.77 11.83 -3.18
N ALA A 107 4.45 12.98 -3.20
CA ALA A 107 5.83 13.06 -3.66
C ALA A 107 6.77 12.87 -2.46
N PRO A 108 7.57 11.79 -2.41
CA PRO A 108 8.58 11.65 -1.37
C PRO A 108 9.68 12.71 -1.56
N VAL A 109 10.28 13.12 -0.46
CA VAL A 109 11.56 13.83 -0.47
C VAL A 109 12.59 12.97 -1.21
N PRO A 110 13.49 13.58 -2.02
CA PRO A 110 14.56 12.84 -2.68
C PRO A 110 15.32 11.95 -1.72
N LEU A 111 15.52 10.68 -2.10
CA LEU A 111 16.23 9.71 -1.28
C LEU A 111 17.74 10.01 -1.27
N GLU A 112 18.33 10.01 -0.08
CA GLU A 112 19.79 10.01 0.07
C GLU A 112 20.37 8.64 -0.37
N ARG A 113 21.69 8.57 -0.55
CA ARG A 113 22.36 7.31 -0.92
C ARG A 113 22.06 6.23 0.12
N ASN A 114 21.65 5.05 -0.34
CA ASN A 114 21.30 3.88 0.49
C ASN A 114 20.04 4.06 1.36
N GLN A 115 19.37 5.21 1.32
CA GLN A 115 18.12 5.42 2.03
C GLN A 115 16.99 4.65 1.35
N ILE A 116 16.22 3.93 2.15
CA ILE A 116 15.02 3.18 1.73
C ILE A 116 13.75 3.62 2.46
N THR A 117 13.89 4.37 3.56
CA THR A 117 12.75 5.01 4.23
C THR A 117 12.25 6.16 3.37
N LEU A 118 10.97 6.14 3.01
CA LEU A 118 10.35 7.26 2.30
C LEU A 118 9.97 8.35 3.31
N VAL A 119 10.19 9.61 2.94
CA VAL A 119 9.84 10.75 3.77
C VAL A 119 8.92 11.67 2.98
N PHE A 120 7.86 12.16 3.61
CA PHE A 120 6.90 13.07 2.98
C PHE A 120 6.63 14.27 3.90
N ILE A 121 6.46 15.46 3.31
CA ILE A 121 5.82 16.57 4.00
C ILE A 121 4.31 16.46 3.80
N ALA A 122 3.53 16.63 4.87
CA ALA A 122 2.09 16.51 4.84
C ALA A 122 1.41 17.56 5.71
N ASN A 123 0.17 17.89 5.33
CA ASN A 123 -0.76 18.61 6.19
C ASN A 123 -1.50 17.60 7.09
N CYS A 124 -1.26 17.69 8.41
CA CYS A 124 -1.80 16.80 9.43
C CYS A 124 -3.30 16.93 9.68
N VAL A 125 -3.95 17.97 9.17
CA VAL A 125 -5.41 18.13 9.21
C VAL A 125 -6.11 17.24 8.18
N SER A 126 -5.36 16.64 7.26
CA SER A 126 -5.93 15.72 6.27
C SER A 126 -6.23 14.33 6.86
N PRO A 127 -7.25 13.60 6.35
CA PRO A 127 -7.67 12.29 6.88
C PRO A 127 -6.55 11.25 7.00
N LYS A 128 -5.55 11.30 6.10
CA LYS A 128 -4.41 10.37 6.12
C LYS A 128 -3.68 10.31 7.46
N CYS A 129 -3.66 11.41 8.22
CA CYS A 129 -2.94 11.46 9.48
C CYS A 129 -3.72 10.76 10.59
N ASP A 130 -5.03 10.96 10.67
CA ASP A 130 -5.91 10.22 11.56
C ASP A 130 -5.91 8.71 11.22
N GLU A 131 -5.92 8.38 9.93
CA GLU A 131 -5.83 7.00 9.45
C GLU A 131 -4.52 6.32 9.89
N ILE A 132 -3.38 7.00 9.74
CA ILE A 132 -2.07 6.48 10.17
C ILE A 132 -1.96 6.35 11.69
N GLN A 133 -2.56 7.29 12.45
CA GLN A 133 -2.60 7.19 13.91
C GLN A 133 -3.43 6.00 14.37
N ASN A 134 -4.51 5.67 13.65
CA ASN A 134 -5.34 4.51 13.93
C ASN A 134 -4.67 3.18 13.51
N ASP A 135 -4.08 3.13 12.32
CA ASP A 135 -3.34 1.97 11.82
C ASP A 135 -2.06 2.43 11.12
N VAL A 136 -0.92 2.15 11.77
CA VAL A 136 0.39 2.55 11.25
C VAL A 136 0.79 1.76 9.99
N HIS A 137 0.13 0.64 9.67
CA HIS A 137 0.48 -0.15 8.50
C HIS A 137 0.03 0.56 7.22
N VAL A 138 0.99 0.80 6.33
CA VAL A 138 0.77 1.52 5.08
C VAL A 138 1.42 0.79 3.91
N ASN A 139 0.97 1.12 2.71
CA ASN A 139 1.68 0.80 1.49
C ASN A 139 2.00 2.06 0.70
N VAL A 140 3.18 2.11 0.05
CA VAL A 140 3.45 3.10 -0.99
C VAL A 140 3.81 2.38 -2.28
N SER A 141 3.02 2.63 -3.33
CA SER A 141 3.24 2.03 -4.65
C SER A 141 3.72 3.04 -5.69
N PHE A 142 4.64 2.62 -6.55
CA PHE A 142 5.14 3.38 -7.70
C PHE A 142 4.93 2.56 -8.97
N TYR A 143 4.59 3.22 -10.08
CA TYR A 143 4.46 2.59 -11.39
C TYR A 143 4.95 3.53 -12.50
N ASP A 144 5.94 3.08 -13.26
CA ASP A 144 6.45 3.80 -14.43
C ASP A 144 5.81 3.22 -15.70
N THR A 145 4.92 3.98 -16.32
CA THR A 145 4.15 3.48 -17.49
C THR A 145 5.04 3.12 -18.69
N PRO A 146 6.07 3.90 -19.08
CA PRO A 146 6.96 3.56 -20.18
C PRO A 146 7.77 2.28 -19.98
N SER A 147 8.45 2.13 -18.83
CA SER A 147 9.28 0.95 -18.55
C SER A 147 8.51 -0.23 -17.97
N THR A 148 7.28 -0.02 -17.47
CA THR A 148 6.49 -0.93 -16.64
C THR A 148 7.15 -1.29 -15.29
N ASN A 149 8.22 -0.59 -14.92
CA ASN A 149 8.85 -0.79 -13.62
C ASN A 149 7.88 -0.37 -12.52
N TRP A 150 7.84 -1.13 -11.43
CA TRP A 150 7.00 -0.80 -10.30
C TRP A 150 7.66 -1.18 -9.00
N ALA A 151 7.30 -0.49 -7.92
CA ALA A 151 7.75 -0.80 -6.58
C ALA A 151 6.57 -0.72 -5.61
N SER A 152 6.57 -1.59 -4.60
CA SER A 152 5.60 -1.65 -3.53
C SER A 152 6.34 -1.72 -2.19
N TYR A 153 6.18 -0.67 -1.39
CA TYR A 153 6.71 -0.57 -0.04
C TYR A 153 5.63 -1.00 0.93
N ALA A 154 5.77 -2.16 1.57
CA ALA A 154 4.92 -2.56 2.69
C ALA A 154 5.65 -2.22 3.99
N GLY A 155 5.02 -1.45 4.87
CA GLY A 155 5.70 -1.02 6.10
C GLY A 155 4.83 -0.22 7.04
N LYS A 156 5.49 0.56 7.90
CA LYS A 156 4.83 1.35 8.94
C LYS A 156 5.13 2.84 8.78
N ALA A 157 4.10 3.66 8.92
CA ALA A 157 4.22 5.10 8.92
C ALA A 157 4.42 5.65 10.35
N ARG A 158 5.28 6.66 10.48
CA ARG A 158 5.42 7.50 11.67
C ARG A 158 5.17 8.95 11.30
N ILE A 159 4.35 9.63 12.08
CA ILE A 159 4.09 11.07 11.94
C ILE A 159 4.93 11.82 12.96
N SER A 160 5.56 12.93 12.54
CA SER A 160 6.34 13.81 13.39
C SER A 160 6.06 15.27 13.06
N GLN A 161 5.78 16.09 14.07
CA GLN A 161 5.71 17.56 13.94
C GLN A 161 6.96 18.26 14.51
N ASP A 162 8.02 17.49 14.71
CA ASP A 162 9.35 17.97 15.06
C ASP A 162 9.85 19.02 14.05
N LYS A 163 10.20 20.20 14.56
CA LYS A 163 10.54 21.36 13.72
C LYS A 163 11.88 21.18 13.00
N ASP A 164 12.83 20.46 13.58
CA ASP A 164 14.13 20.21 12.96
C ASP A 164 13.98 19.23 11.78
N LYS A 165 13.14 18.19 11.95
CA LYS A 165 12.81 17.27 10.84
C LYS A 165 12.06 17.97 9.72
N ILE A 166 11.10 18.84 10.05
CA ILE A 166 10.38 19.63 9.05
C ILE A 166 11.37 20.53 8.31
N ALA A 167 12.20 21.29 9.03
CA ALA A 167 13.18 22.19 8.43
C ALA A 167 14.18 21.47 7.52
N LYS A 168 14.64 20.25 7.89
CA LYS A 168 15.52 19.42 7.04
C LYS A 168 14.90 19.12 5.67
N HIS A 169 13.59 18.91 5.62
CA HIS A 169 12.89 18.42 4.43
C HIS A 169 12.03 19.48 3.74
N TRP A 170 11.95 20.69 4.31
CA TRP A 170 11.17 21.78 3.78
C TRP A 170 11.82 22.39 2.54
N SER A 171 11.01 22.74 1.56
CA SER A 171 11.41 23.57 0.42
C SER A 171 10.45 24.77 0.29
N PRO A 172 10.89 25.92 -0.25
CA PRO A 172 9.99 27.04 -0.52
C PRO A 172 8.78 26.66 -1.39
N THR A 173 8.94 25.70 -2.31
CA THR A 173 7.84 25.19 -3.14
C THR A 173 6.81 24.38 -2.36
N THR A 174 7.17 23.83 -1.19
CA THR A 174 6.25 23.09 -0.32
C THR A 174 5.17 24.00 0.26
N ALA A 175 5.48 25.29 0.50
CA ALA A 175 4.54 26.28 1.05
C ALA A 175 3.25 26.43 0.19
N ALA A 176 3.36 26.20 -1.12
CA ALA A 176 2.25 26.30 -2.06
C ALA A 176 1.06 25.36 -1.73
N TRP A 177 1.29 24.31 -0.95
CA TRP A 177 0.28 23.32 -0.58
C TRP A 177 -0.45 23.60 0.75
N PHE A 178 0.00 24.60 1.51
CA PHE A 178 -0.56 24.90 2.84
C PHE A 178 -1.40 26.18 2.84
N GLY A 179 -0.94 27.21 2.13
CA GLY A 179 -1.56 28.54 2.09
C GLY A 179 -1.55 29.26 3.45
N ASP A 180 -1.54 30.59 3.41
CA ASP A 180 -1.76 31.41 4.61
C ASP A 180 -3.27 31.56 4.83
N LEU A 181 -3.76 31.24 6.04
CA LEU A 181 -5.17 31.42 6.40
C LEU A 181 -5.48 32.82 6.94
N GLY A 182 -4.47 33.68 7.15
CA GLY A 182 -4.63 35.06 7.63
C GLY A 182 -5.01 35.20 9.11
N ASP A 183 -4.96 34.11 9.89
CA ASP A 183 -5.29 34.09 11.32
C ASP A 183 -4.07 34.31 12.23
N GLY A 184 -2.90 34.55 11.65
CA GLY A 184 -1.64 34.77 12.35
C GLY A 184 -0.97 33.50 12.90
N VAL A 185 -1.60 32.34 12.80
CA VAL A 185 -1.12 31.04 13.29
C VAL A 185 -0.78 30.10 12.13
N HIS A 186 -1.67 30.00 11.15
CA HIS A 186 -1.57 29.10 10.00
C HIS A 186 -1.01 29.82 8.78
N LYS A 187 0.29 30.10 8.82
CA LYS A 187 0.99 30.93 7.83
C LYS A 187 1.39 30.20 6.54
N GLY A 188 1.23 28.89 6.49
CA GLY A 188 1.69 28.07 5.36
C GLY A 188 3.21 27.96 5.21
N ASP A 189 3.95 28.27 6.28
CA ASP A 189 5.41 28.13 6.35
C ASP A 189 5.83 26.86 7.12
N GLN A 190 7.13 26.60 7.23
CA GLN A 190 7.66 25.42 7.95
C GLN A 190 7.29 25.37 9.45
N ASN A 191 6.90 26.50 10.03
CA ASN A 191 6.51 26.60 11.43
C ASN A 191 5.01 26.39 11.63
N ASP A 192 4.22 26.39 10.57
CA ASP A 192 2.78 26.17 10.60
C ASP A 192 2.43 24.86 11.35
N PRO A 193 1.50 24.89 12.33
CA PRO A 193 1.16 23.73 13.14
C PRO A 193 0.43 22.63 12.36
N ARG A 194 0.03 22.87 11.11
CA ARG A 194 -0.52 21.84 10.22
C ARG A 194 0.57 21.00 9.57
N VAL A 195 1.80 21.49 9.50
CA VAL A 195 2.90 20.79 8.82
C VAL A 195 3.39 19.62 9.68
N ALA A 196 3.59 18.49 9.02
CA ALA A 196 4.19 17.31 9.60
C ALA A 196 5.06 16.56 8.59
N VAL A 197 5.94 15.72 9.11
CA VAL A 197 6.71 14.73 8.37
C VAL A 197 6.07 13.37 8.55
N ILE A 198 5.85 12.65 7.45
CA ILE A 198 5.47 11.23 7.46
C ILE A 198 6.70 10.43 7.01
N GLU A 199 7.20 9.56 7.88
CA GLU A 199 8.26 8.60 7.56
C GLU A 199 7.63 7.23 7.33
N VAL A 200 7.79 6.64 6.15
CA VAL A 200 7.37 5.26 5.86
C VAL A 200 8.59 4.35 5.93
N ILE A 201 8.64 3.57 7.00
CA ILE A 201 9.71 2.61 7.28
C ILE A 201 9.27 1.26 6.72
N PRO A 202 9.92 0.75 5.67
CA PRO A 202 9.52 -0.51 5.05
C PRO A 202 9.81 -1.69 5.98
N ASP A 203 8.91 -2.69 5.99
CA ASP A 203 9.15 -4.04 6.51
C ASP A 203 9.53 -5.00 5.37
N GLU A 204 9.03 -4.75 4.16
CA GLU A 204 9.39 -5.47 2.92
C GLU A 204 9.21 -4.52 1.73
N ILE A 205 10.08 -4.65 0.73
CA ILE A 205 9.91 -3.96 -0.56
C ILE A 205 9.95 -4.98 -1.68
N ARG A 206 8.90 -5.02 -2.49
CA ARG A 206 8.87 -5.79 -3.73
C ARG A 206 8.85 -4.85 -4.91
N TYR A 207 9.62 -5.18 -5.93
CA TYR A 207 9.64 -4.35 -7.12
C TYR A 207 10.02 -5.16 -8.36
N TRP A 208 9.60 -4.64 -9.51
CA TRP A 208 9.86 -5.20 -10.82
C TRP A 208 10.69 -4.24 -11.65
N ILE A 209 11.68 -4.79 -12.36
CA ILE A 209 12.46 -4.07 -13.37
C ILE A 209 12.39 -4.82 -14.70
N ALA A 210 11.95 -4.14 -15.75
CA ALA A 210 12.07 -4.63 -17.11
C ALA A 210 13.56 -4.72 -17.51
N THR A 211 13.99 -5.88 -17.99
CA THR A 211 15.37 -6.11 -18.51
C THR A 211 15.43 -6.06 -20.03
N ARG A 212 14.28 -5.89 -20.68
CA ARG A 212 14.13 -5.73 -22.12
C ARG A 212 13.44 -4.39 -22.42
N GLY A 213 13.86 -3.75 -23.52
CA GLY A 213 13.12 -2.63 -24.08
C GLY A 213 11.71 -3.05 -24.53
N SER A 214 10.82 -2.09 -24.78
CA SER A 214 9.39 -2.34 -25.08
C SER A 214 9.17 -3.38 -26.18
N VAL A 215 9.93 -3.33 -27.28
CA VAL A 215 9.83 -4.31 -28.37
C VAL A 215 10.26 -5.71 -27.91
N GLY A 216 11.38 -5.82 -27.20
CA GLY A 216 11.88 -7.11 -26.71
C GLY A 216 10.91 -7.77 -25.73
N ARG A 217 10.23 -6.98 -24.89
CA ARG A 217 9.18 -7.47 -23.99
C ARG A 217 8.02 -8.08 -24.78
N THR A 218 7.49 -7.37 -25.77
CA THR A 218 6.38 -7.85 -26.61
C THR A 218 6.73 -9.14 -27.35
N VAL A 219 7.95 -9.23 -27.89
CA VAL A 219 8.42 -10.44 -28.58
C VAL A 219 8.48 -11.64 -27.63
N GLU A 220 9.05 -11.49 -26.43
CA GLU A 220 9.14 -12.59 -25.47
C GLU A 220 7.75 -13.08 -25.03
N VAL A 221 6.81 -12.15 -24.79
CA VAL A 221 5.42 -12.48 -24.45
C VAL A 221 4.75 -13.25 -25.59
N ALA A 222 4.91 -12.82 -26.84
CA ALA A 222 4.34 -13.51 -28.00
C ALA A 222 4.90 -14.93 -28.17
N VAL A 223 6.22 -15.09 -28.05
CA VAL A 223 6.87 -16.41 -28.09
C VAL A 223 6.39 -17.30 -26.96
N GLY A 224 6.25 -16.77 -25.74
CA GLY A 224 5.72 -17.52 -24.60
C GLY A 224 4.30 -18.03 -24.84
N ALA A 225 3.41 -17.16 -25.32
CA ALA A 225 2.03 -17.51 -25.65
C ALA A 225 1.93 -18.59 -26.73
N MET A 226 2.76 -18.52 -27.77
CA MET A 226 2.77 -19.51 -28.86
C MET A 226 3.40 -20.85 -28.46
N SER A 227 4.43 -20.83 -27.60
CA SER A 227 5.19 -22.02 -27.23
C SER A 227 4.72 -22.71 -25.95
N GLY A 228 3.79 -22.10 -25.22
CA GLY A 228 3.36 -22.56 -23.89
C GLY A 228 4.44 -22.39 -22.80
N ARG A 229 5.53 -21.67 -23.08
CA ARG A 229 6.60 -21.38 -22.11
C ARG A 229 6.32 -20.07 -21.39
N THR A 230 6.73 -19.99 -20.13
CA THR A 230 6.57 -18.76 -19.34
C THR A 230 7.53 -17.67 -19.80
N ALA A 231 6.99 -16.50 -20.15
CA ALA A 231 7.77 -15.28 -20.41
C ALA A 231 8.07 -14.55 -19.09
N ALA A 232 9.28 -14.01 -18.94
CA ALA A 232 9.67 -13.17 -17.81
C ALA A 232 10.61 -12.07 -18.33
N PRO A 233 10.05 -11.03 -18.98
CA PRO A 233 10.85 -10.05 -19.71
C PRO A 233 11.44 -8.96 -18.78
N GLY A 234 11.73 -9.35 -17.55
CA GLY A 234 12.17 -8.53 -16.44
C GLY A 234 12.36 -9.39 -15.20
N GLU A 235 12.64 -8.71 -14.10
CA GLU A 235 13.05 -9.34 -12.85
C GLU A 235 12.15 -8.87 -11.72
N LEU A 236 11.70 -9.83 -10.90
CA LEU A 236 11.09 -9.58 -9.62
C LEU A 236 12.17 -9.62 -8.54
N ARG A 237 12.23 -8.57 -7.73
CA ARG A 237 13.22 -8.43 -6.67
C ARG A 237 12.52 -8.09 -5.36
N THR A 238 13.04 -8.66 -4.28
CA THR A 238 12.56 -8.42 -2.92
C THR A 238 13.72 -7.92 -2.06
N ILE A 239 13.49 -6.82 -1.35
CA ILE A 239 14.31 -6.40 -0.21
C ILE A 239 13.54 -6.85 1.03
N SER A 240 14.05 -7.90 1.66
CA SER A 240 13.45 -8.52 2.84
C SER A 240 13.65 -7.66 4.09
N LYS A 241 12.90 -8.00 5.14
CA LYS A 241 13.03 -7.36 6.45
C LYS A 241 14.45 -7.42 7.01
N ASP A 242 15.12 -8.56 6.86
CA ASP A 242 16.49 -8.75 7.35
C ASP A 242 17.47 -7.86 6.60
N GLU A 243 17.32 -7.76 5.27
CA GLU A 243 18.12 -6.84 4.45
C GLU A 243 17.86 -5.38 4.83
N ILE A 244 16.61 -5.00 5.08
CA ILE A 244 16.23 -3.65 5.55
C ILE A 244 16.91 -3.33 6.88
N GLN A 245 16.89 -4.24 7.85
CA GLN A 245 17.53 -4.05 9.15
C GLN A 245 19.05 -3.89 9.02
N LEU A 246 19.69 -4.70 8.17
CA LEU A 246 21.11 -4.57 7.88
C LEU A 246 21.45 -3.21 7.25
N LEU A 247 20.67 -2.76 6.27
CA LEU A 247 20.86 -1.47 5.60
C LEU A 247 20.69 -0.29 6.57
N GLN A 248 19.69 -0.34 7.45
CA GLN A 248 19.44 0.70 8.46
C GLN A 248 20.51 0.73 9.57
N GLY A 249 21.01 -0.44 9.99
CA GLY A 249 22.10 -0.53 10.95
C GLY A 249 23.43 0.03 10.42
N LEU A 250 23.66 -0.02 9.10
CA LEU A 250 24.82 0.57 8.45
C LEU A 250 24.73 2.09 8.29
N THR A 251 23.52 2.66 8.19
CA THR A 251 23.29 4.10 8.08
C THR A 251 23.19 4.81 9.44
N SER A 252 23.09 4.05 10.54
CA SER A 252 23.01 4.59 11.91
C SER A 252 24.38 4.71 12.60
N LYS A 253 25.48 4.44 11.90
CA LYS A 253 26.88 4.60 12.35
C LYS A 253 27.57 5.71 11.58
#